data_AF-A0A9D6PWA6-F1
#
_entry.id   AF-A0A9D6PWA6-F1
#
_cell.length_a   1.000
_cell.length_b   1.000
_cell.length_c   1.000
_cell.angle_alpha   90.00
_cell.angle_beta   90.00
_cell.angle_gamma   90.00
#
_symmetry.space_group_name_H-M   'P 1'
#
loop_
_entity.id
_entity.type
_entity.pdbx_description
1 polymer ?
#
loop_
_entity_poly.entity_id
_entity_poly.type
_entity_poly.pdbx_seq_one_letter_code
_entity_poly.pdbx_strand_id
1 'polypeptide(L)'
;MDPYYLIYDWNCELCVNLMRFVKQLDRKNAIVFLPMDDPLAKDFARRMAPEAFEDRFHLVLPTQEVLSGDEAIPFVIGALPGGRFPQWILLHFPGKKFLLRSFYRWIVNVRDKRKN
;
A
#
# COMPACT_ATOMS: atom_id res chain seq x y z
N MET A 1 -16.10 1.79 -12.38
CA MET A 1 -14.75 2.25 -12.03
C MET A 1 -14.05 1.06 -11.43
N ASP A 2 -12.89 0.69 -11.95
CA ASP A 2 -12.11 -0.40 -11.38
C ASP A 2 -11.65 -0.04 -9.96
N PRO A 3 -11.63 -0.99 -9.02
CA PRO A 3 -11.19 -0.74 -7.65
C PRO A 3 -9.66 -0.59 -7.59
N TYR A 4 -9.16 -0.08 -6.46
CA TYR A 4 -7.73 -0.18 -6.15
C TYR A 4 -7.40 -1.62 -5.73
N TYR A 5 -6.25 -2.15 -6.15
CA TYR A 5 -5.77 -3.44 -5.65
C TYR A 5 -4.48 -3.26 -4.84
N LEU A 6 -4.50 -3.55 -3.54
CA LEU A 6 -3.31 -3.59 -2.71
C LEU A 6 -2.76 -5.03 -2.69
N ILE A 7 -1.65 -5.24 -3.38
CA ILE A 7 -0.94 -6.52 -3.46
C ILE A 7 0.09 -6.56 -2.33
N TYR A 8 0.13 -7.67 -1.58
CA TYR A 8 1.06 -7.85 -0.47
C TYR A 8 1.58 -9.28 -0.38
N ASP A 9 2.80 -9.44 0.16
CA ASP A 9 3.38 -10.74 0.49
C ASP A 9 3.04 -11.13 1.93
N TRP A 10 2.58 -12.37 2.12
CA TRP A 10 2.32 -12.98 3.42
C TRP A 10 3.58 -13.17 4.26
N ASN A 11 4.73 -13.37 3.62
CA ASN A 11 6.00 -13.58 4.31
C ASN A 11 6.64 -12.25 4.77
N CYS A 12 6.09 -11.11 4.35
CA CYS A 12 6.52 -9.78 4.73
C CYS A 12 5.65 -9.22 5.87
N GLU A 13 6.14 -9.27 7.11
CA GLU A 13 5.41 -8.76 8.29
C GLU A 13 4.96 -7.29 8.13
N LEU A 14 5.82 -6.46 7.54
CA LEU A 14 5.51 -5.06 7.28
C LEU A 14 4.32 -4.93 6.31
N CYS A 15 4.32 -5.70 5.25
CA CYS A 15 3.29 -5.69 4.20
C CYS A 15 1.95 -6.13 4.78
N VAL A 16 1.96 -7.20 5.58
CA VAL A 16 0.77 -7.69 6.29
C VAL A 16 0.24 -6.66 7.29
N ASN A 17 1.10 -6.00 8.05
CA ASN A 17 0.68 -4.97 9.02
C ASN A 17 0.11 -3.73 8.34
N LEU A 18 0.73 -3.26 7.25
CA LEU A 18 0.18 -2.20 6.41
C LEU A 18 -1.20 -2.59 5.88
N MET A 19 -1.33 -3.77 5.28
CA MET A 19 -2.61 -4.27 4.76
C MET A 19 -3.69 -4.26 5.85
N ARG A 20 -3.40 -4.81 7.03
CA ARG A 20 -4.36 -4.82 8.15
C ARG A 20 -4.77 -3.42 8.57
N PHE A 21 -3.80 -2.50 8.66
CA PHE A 21 -4.07 -1.12 9.02
C PHE A 21 -4.96 -0.42 7.98
N VAL A 22 -4.59 -0.53 6.72
CA VAL A 22 -5.36 0.05 5.60
C VAL A 22 -6.77 -0.54 5.57
N LYS A 23 -6.92 -1.85 5.76
CA LYS A 23 -8.22 -2.54 5.83
C LYS A 23 -9.10 -2.02 6.97
N GLN A 24 -8.53 -1.66 8.12
CA GLN A 24 -9.29 -1.05 9.22
C GLN A 24 -9.76 0.37 8.90
N LEU A 25 -9.00 1.11 8.10
CA LEU A 25 -9.36 2.47 7.69
C LEU A 25 -10.28 2.52 6.47
N ASP A 26 -10.24 1.50 5.61
CA ASP A 26 -11.03 1.44 4.38
C ASP A 26 -12.50 1.10 4.65
N ARG A 27 -13.22 2.03 5.27
CA ARG A 27 -14.64 1.88 5.59
C ARG A 27 -15.56 1.84 4.36
N LYS A 28 -15.03 2.20 3.19
CA LYS A 28 -15.79 2.25 1.93
C LYS A 28 -15.53 1.04 1.04
N ASN A 29 -14.67 0.10 1.45
CA ASN A 29 -14.22 -1.02 0.63
C ASN A 29 -13.71 -0.54 -0.75
N ALA A 30 -12.97 0.56 -0.76
CA ALA A 30 -12.40 1.14 -1.97
C ALA A 30 -11.17 0.35 -2.47
N ILE A 31 -10.57 -0.45 -1.59
CA ILE A 31 -9.35 -1.20 -1.82
C ILE A 31 -9.63 -2.71 -1.70
N VAL A 32 -9.30 -3.45 -2.76
CA VAL A 32 -9.28 -4.90 -2.77
C VAL A 32 -7.88 -5.35 -2.36
N PHE A 33 -7.79 -6.25 -1.39
CA PHE A 33 -6.51 -6.75 -0.87
C PHE A 33 -6.20 -8.11 -1.50
N LEU A 34 -5.10 -8.19 -2.25
CA LEU A 34 -4.69 -9.40 -2.95
C LEU A 34 -3.37 -9.93 -2.37
N PRO A 35 -3.33 -11.17 -1.89
CA PRO A 35 -2.07 -11.88 -1.70
C PRO A 35 -1.25 -11.95 -2.99
N MET A 36 0.08 -11.92 -2.88
CA MET A 36 0.98 -12.02 -4.03
C MET A 36 0.83 -13.35 -4.82
N ASP A 37 0.39 -14.42 -4.16
CA ASP A 37 0.13 -15.72 -4.78
C ASP A 37 -1.23 -15.81 -5.50
N ASP A 38 -2.10 -14.81 -5.34
CA ASP A 38 -3.39 -14.72 -6.02
C ASP A 38 -3.21 -14.69 -7.56
N PRO A 39 -4.03 -15.42 -8.33
CA PRO A 39 -3.94 -15.43 -9.79
C PRO A 39 -4.02 -14.03 -10.42
N LEU A 40 -4.87 -13.15 -9.89
CA LEU A 40 -5.01 -11.78 -10.39
C LEU A 40 -3.78 -10.93 -10.06
N ALA A 41 -3.19 -11.12 -8.87
CA ALA A 41 -1.93 -10.48 -8.52
C ALA A 41 -0.79 -10.91 -9.45
N LYS A 42 -0.73 -12.20 -9.81
CA LYS A 42 0.23 -12.75 -10.78
C LYS A 42 0.02 -12.19 -12.19
N ASP A 43 -1.23 -11.96 -12.60
CA ASP A 43 -1.53 -11.33 -13.89
C ASP A 43 -1.08 -9.86 -13.93
N PHE A 44 -1.19 -9.12 -12.83
CA PHE A 44 -0.60 -7.78 -12.72
C PHE A 44 0.93 -7.84 -12.77
N ALA A 45 1.55 -8.76 -12.03
CA ALA A 45 3.00 -8.94 -12.01
C ALA A 45 3.56 -9.27 -13.41
N ARG A 46 2.88 -10.10 -14.20
CA ARG A 46 3.27 -10.45 -15.58
C ARG A 46 3.29 -9.26 -16.54
N ARG A 47 2.52 -8.20 -16.24
CA ARG A 47 2.49 -6.97 -17.03
C ARG A 47 3.60 -6.00 -16.64
N MET A 48 4.35 -6.31 -15.58
CA MET A 48 5.48 -5.54 -15.07
C MET A 48 6.81 -6.27 -15.33
N ALA A 49 7.92 -5.55 -15.17
CA ALA A 49 9.23 -6.19 -15.13
C ALA A 49 9.33 -7.08 -13.86
N PRO A 50 9.76 -8.35 -13.96
CA PRO A 50 9.81 -9.30 -12.83
C PRO A 50 10.56 -8.77 -11.60
N GLU A 51 11.62 -7.98 -11.82
CA GLU A 51 12.49 -7.45 -10.77
C GLU A 51 11.79 -6.37 -9.92
N ALA A 52 10.65 -5.84 -10.37
CA ALA A 52 9.89 -4.82 -9.65
C ALA A 52 8.98 -5.41 -8.55
N PHE A 53 8.84 -6.73 -8.48
CA PHE A 53 7.85 -7.39 -7.61
C PHE A 53 8.41 -7.93 -6.27
N GLU A 54 9.72 -7.84 -6.04
CA GLU A 54 10.37 -8.41 -4.85
C GLU A 54 10.31 -7.48 -3.62
N ASP A 55 10.03 -8.07 -2.45
CA ASP A 55 10.15 -7.50 -1.10
C ASP A 55 9.42 -6.19 -0.80
N ARG A 56 8.36 -5.86 -1.55
CA ARG A 56 7.53 -4.66 -1.32
C ARG A 56 6.06 -4.96 -1.59
N PHE A 57 5.19 -4.10 -1.04
CA PHE A 57 3.78 -4.09 -1.43
C PHE A 57 3.59 -3.26 -2.69
N HIS A 58 2.52 -3.53 -3.42
CA HIS A 58 2.16 -2.83 -4.65
C HIS A 58 0.72 -2.34 -4.59
N LEU A 59 0.44 -1.26 -5.30
CA LEU A 59 -0.90 -0.74 -5.48
C LEU A 59 -1.19 -0.62 -6.97
N VAL A 60 -2.24 -1.31 -7.41
CA VAL A 60 -2.82 -1.11 -8.74
C VAL A 60 -3.88 -0.02 -8.64
N LEU A 61 -3.71 1.04 -9.43
CA LEU A 61 -4.66 2.13 -9.55
C LEU A 61 -5.84 1.73 -10.45
N PRO A 62 -6.99 2.43 -10.37
CA PRO A 62 -8.09 2.27 -11.33
C PRO A 62 -7.70 2.50 -12.79
N THR A 63 -6.58 3.20 -13.03
CA THR A 63 -5.98 3.42 -14.35
C THR A 63 -5.16 2.23 -14.86
N GLN A 64 -5.08 1.13 -14.09
CA GLN A 64 -4.24 -0.04 -14.34
C GLN A 64 -2.72 0.22 -14.21
N GLU A 65 -2.33 1.41 -13.75
CA GLU A 65 -0.96 1.71 -13.36
C GLU A 65 -0.62 1.00 -12.04
N VAL A 66 0.59 0.46 -11.94
CA VAL A 66 1.04 -0.23 -10.73
C VAL A 66 2.17 0.55 -10.09
N LEU A 67 1.97 0.92 -8.82
CA LEU A 67 2.93 1.62 -7.99
C LEU A 67 3.51 0.66 -6.95
N SER A 68 4.79 0.86 -6.59
CA SER A 68 5.47 0.02 -5.61
C SER A 68 5.88 0.81 -4.37
N GLY A 69 5.84 0.15 -3.21
CA GLY A 69 6.41 0.67 -1.97
C GLY A 69 6.00 2.11 -1.63
N ASP A 70 6.98 3.01 -1.52
CA ASP A 70 6.76 4.39 -1.10
C ASP A 70 5.98 5.24 -2.12
N GLU A 71 6.07 4.91 -3.41
CA GLU A 71 5.31 5.57 -4.48
C GLU A 71 3.81 5.30 -4.35
N ALA A 72 3.42 4.14 -3.81
CA ALA A 72 2.03 3.76 -3.61
C ALA A 72 1.37 4.46 -2.41
N ILE A 73 2.13 4.92 -1.41
CA ILE A 73 1.58 5.43 -0.15
C ILE A 73 0.60 6.61 -0.33
N PRO A 74 0.91 7.66 -1.12
CA PRO A 74 -0.03 8.77 -1.31
C PRO A 74 -1.38 8.31 -1.88
N PHE A 75 -1.36 7.30 -2.76
CA PHE A 75 -2.55 6.78 -3.41
C PHE A 75 -3.35 5.85 -2.50
N VAL A 76 -2.68 5.02 -1.68
CA VAL A 76 -3.36 4.28 -0.60
C VAL A 76 -4.09 5.26 0.32
N ILE A 77 -3.42 6.31 0.77
CA ILE A 77 -4.04 7.34 1.62
C ILE A 77 -5.22 8.00 0.90
N GLY A 78 -5.04 8.38 -0.37
CA GLY A 78 -6.09 8.99 -1.20
C GLY A 78 -7.36 8.15 -1.37
N ALA A 79 -7.22 6.82 -1.40
CA ALA A 79 -8.33 5.88 -1.50
C ALA A 79 -9.14 5.77 -0.19
N LEU A 80 -8.55 6.11 0.95
CA LEU A 80 -9.21 6.05 2.25
C LEU A 80 -10.20 7.22 2.46
N PRO A 81 -11.24 7.03 3.30
CA PRO A 81 -12.16 8.10 3.66
C PRO A 81 -11.42 9.33 4.23
N GLY A 82 -11.60 10.49 3.58
CA GLY A 82 -10.96 11.74 4.01
C GLY A 82 -9.49 11.90 3.59
N GLY A 83 -8.91 10.93 2.88
CA GLY A 83 -7.48 10.93 2.56
C GLY A 83 -7.06 11.75 1.34
N ARG A 84 -8.01 12.34 0.58
CA ARG A 84 -7.69 13.16 -0.60
C ARG A 84 -6.85 14.41 -0.27
N PHE A 85 -7.13 15.07 0.85
CA PHE A 85 -6.37 16.24 1.28
C PHE A 85 -4.95 15.86 1.72
N PRO A 86 -4.74 14.86 2.59
CA PRO A 86 -3.40 14.33 2.89
C PRO A 86 -2.63 13.83 1.65
N GLN A 87 -3.29 13.13 0.72
CA GLN A 87 -2.69 12.71 -0.55
C GLN A 87 -2.15 13.91 -1.32
N TRP A 88 -2.96 14.96 -1.47
CA TRP A 88 -2.55 16.18 -2.17
C TRP A 88 -1.30 16.80 -1.55
N ILE A 89 -1.25 16.90 -0.21
CA ILE A 89 -0.06 17.38 0.52
C ILE A 89 1.16 16.51 0.21
N LEU A 90 1.02 15.18 0.25
CA LEU A 90 2.13 14.26 0.00
C LEU A 90 2.68 14.34 -1.42
N LEU A 91 1.83 14.60 -2.42
CA LEU A 91 2.23 14.74 -3.81
C LEU A 91 2.92 16.07 -4.10
N HIS A 92 2.52 17.15 -3.42
CA HIS A 92 3.00 18.51 -3.71
C HIS A 92 4.11 18.99 -2.76
N PHE A 93 4.30 18.36 -1.60
CA PHE A 93 5.30 18.78 -0.63
C PHE A 93 6.66 18.07 -0.84
N PRO A 94 7.75 18.80 -1.12
CA PRO A 94 9.07 18.22 -1.43
C PRO A 94 9.74 17.50 -0.24
N GLY A 95 9.22 17.64 0.99
CA GLY A 95 9.67 16.95 2.20
C GLY A 95 9.14 15.52 2.41
N LYS A 96 8.52 14.91 1.38
CA LYS A 96 7.83 13.60 1.43
C LYS A 96 8.64 12.46 2.07
N LYS A 97 9.97 12.41 1.88
CA LYS A 97 10.84 11.37 2.45
C LYS A 97 10.91 11.36 3.98
N PHE A 98 10.57 12.46 4.65
CA PHE A 98 10.53 12.52 6.12
C PHE A 98 9.19 12.03 6.67
N LEU A 99 8.08 12.44 6.04
CA LEU A 99 6.73 12.01 6.41
C LEU A 99 6.49 10.51 6.11
N LEU A 100 6.99 10.01 4.98
CA LEU A 100 6.95 8.59 4.63
C LEU A 100 7.72 7.75 5.65
N ARG A 101 8.88 8.23 6.13
CA ARG A 101 9.65 7.58 7.20
C ARG A 101 8.90 7.56 8.53
N SER A 102 8.18 8.62 8.87
CA SER A 102 7.33 8.67 10.07
C SER A 102 6.15 7.71 9.97
N PHE A 103 5.52 7.59 8.79
CA PHE A 103 4.45 6.63 8.55
C PHE A 103 4.96 5.19 8.62
N TYR A 104 6.13 4.91 8.03
CA TYR A 104 6.85 3.65 8.19
C TYR A 104 7.13 3.34 9.67
N ARG A 105 7.65 4.31 10.43
CA ARG A 105 7.91 4.15 11.87
C ARG A 105 6.63 3.91 12.67
N TRP A 106 5.51 4.47 12.23
CA TRP A 106 4.21 4.29 12.88
C TRP A 106 3.61 2.90 12.60
N ILE A 107 3.74 2.39 11.37
CA ILE A 107 3.39 1.00 11.03
C ILE A 107 4.32 0.02 11.78
N VAL A 108 5.61 0.33 11.87
CA VAL A 108 6.59 -0.48 12.61
C VAL A 108 6.41 -0.37 14.13
N ASN A 109 5.84 0.70 14.67
CA ASN A 109 5.51 0.81 16.10
C ASN A 109 4.34 -0.11 16.54
N VAL A 110 3.67 -0.79 15.59
CA VAL A 110 2.81 -1.95 15.90
C VAL A 110 3.64 -3.19 16.29
N ARG A 111 4.99 -3.14 16.16
CA ARG A 111 5.93 -4.23 16.45
C ARG A 111 6.35 -4.35 17.93
N ASP A 112 5.76 -3.61 18.87
CA ASP A 112 6.29 -3.61 20.25
C ASP A 112 5.24 -3.74 21.37
N LYS A 113 4.28 -4.69 21.25
CA LYS A 113 3.49 -5.19 22.40
C LYS A 113 3.09 -6.67 22.30
N ARG A 114 3.96 -7.54 21.78
CA ARG A 114 3.71 -9.00 21.88
C ARG A 114 4.97 -9.85 22.05
N LYS A 115 5.91 -9.35 22.87
CA LYS A 115 6.84 -10.20 23.62
C LYS A 115 6.53 -10.06 25.11
N ASN A 116 5.50 -10.77 25.56
CA ASN A 116 5.34 -11.19 26.94
C ASN A 116 4.60 -12.52 26.93
#